data_AF-A0A6A4IEA3-F1
#
_entry.id   AF-A0A6A4IEA3-F1
#
_cell.length_a   1.000
_cell.length_b   1.000
_cell.length_c   1.000
_cell.angle_alpha   90.00
_cell.angle_beta   90.00
_cell.angle_gamma   90.00
#
_symmetry.space_group_name_H-M   'P 1'
#
loop_
_entity.id
_entity.type
_entity.pdbx_description
1 polymer ?
#
loop_
_entity_poly.entity_id
_entity_poly.type
_entity_poly.pdbx_seq_one_letter_code
_entity_poly.pdbx_strand_id
1 'polypeptide(L)'
;QAQHLARLEREKAEIIRGEEDWVRSGGILRDSEGKRDFARTEKIREEIRLRDWEKEVQSRWDAYERRWAELQRKGAEEISFNDIPWPVHIGESARHAALSDLTLGNIETFLTEGLKVRGCKVSRKERIRSSLLRWHPDKMTALVNKVVESDRKDVSDGISAVVRCLQ
;
A
#
# COMPACT_ATOMS: atom_id res chain seq x y z
N GLN A 1 -15.28 -30.75 24.32
CA GLN A 1 -15.92 -29.44 24.06
C GLN A 1 -15.13 -28.59 23.06
N ALA A 2 -13.82 -28.36 23.25
CA ALA A 2 -12.99 -27.58 22.32
C ALA A 2 -12.99 -28.10 20.85
N GLN A 3 -12.93 -29.42 20.64
CA GLN A 3 -12.96 -30.01 19.30
C GLN A 3 -14.28 -29.78 18.54
N HIS A 4 -15.40 -29.69 19.26
CA HIS A 4 -16.71 -29.45 18.66
C HIS A 4 -16.85 -27.99 18.20
N LEU A 5 -16.37 -27.04 19.01
CA LEU A 5 -16.35 -25.61 18.65
C LEU A 5 -15.47 -25.36 17.43
N ALA A 6 -14.25 -25.92 17.43
CA ALA A 6 -13.33 -25.78 16.30
C ALA A 6 -13.89 -26.34 14.99
N ARG A 7 -14.69 -27.42 15.06
CA ARG A 7 -15.38 -27.98 13.90
C ARG A 7 -16.46 -27.03 13.37
N LEU A 8 -17.31 -26.50 14.25
CA LEU A 8 -18.36 -25.55 13.85
C LEU A 8 -17.78 -24.26 13.26
N GLU A 9 -16.65 -23.77 13.78
CA GLU A 9 -15.95 -22.62 13.22
C GLU A 9 -15.45 -22.86 11.80
N ARG A 10 -14.89 -24.06 11.54
CA ARG A 10 -14.45 -24.44 10.19
C ARG A 10 -15.61 -24.54 9.22
N GLU A 11 -16.69 -25.22 9.60
CA GLU A 11 -17.89 -25.36 8.75
C GLU A 11 -18.48 -23.99 8.41
N LYS A 12 -18.56 -23.06 9.39
CA LYS A 12 -18.99 -21.68 9.15
C LYS A 12 -18.04 -20.93 8.21
N ALA A 13 -16.73 -21.07 8.40
CA ALA A 13 -15.74 -20.40 7.56
C ALA A 13 -15.77 -20.90 6.11
N GLU A 14 -16.04 -22.19 5.89
CA GLU A 14 -16.22 -22.77 4.56
C GLU A 14 -17.47 -22.23 3.86
N ILE A 15 -18.59 -22.12 4.59
CA ILE A 15 -19.82 -21.51 4.04
C ILE A 15 -19.57 -20.05 3.64
N ILE A 16 -18.94 -19.26 4.52
CA ILE A 16 -18.62 -17.85 4.24
C ILE A 16 -17.72 -17.74 3.01
N ARG A 17 -16.68 -18.58 2.91
CA ARG A 17 -15.78 -18.60 1.76
C ARG A 17 -16.53 -18.95 0.46
N GLY A 18 -17.39 -19.98 0.49
CA GLY A 18 -18.18 -20.36 -0.69
C GLY A 18 -19.14 -19.27 -1.14
N GLU A 19 -19.75 -18.55 -0.21
CA GLU A 19 -20.60 -17.39 -0.53
C GLU A 19 -19.80 -16.22 -1.11
N GLU A 20 -18.63 -15.90 -0.53
CA GLU A 20 -17.73 -14.88 -1.05
C GLU A 20 -17.26 -15.22 -2.47
N ASP A 21 -16.85 -16.47 -2.71
CA ASP A 21 -16.41 -16.95 -4.02
C ASP A 21 -17.54 -16.87 -5.06
N TRP A 22 -18.75 -17.30 -4.69
CA TRP A 22 -19.94 -17.18 -5.54
C TRP A 22 -20.28 -15.72 -5.89
N VAL A 23 -20.22 -14.82 -4.91
CA VAL A 23 -20.48 -13.39 -5.12
C VAL A 23 -19.37 -12.76 -5.98
N ARG A 24 -18.11 -13.15 -5.77
CA ARG A 24 -16.96 -12.70 -6.57
C ARG A 24 -17.07 -13.13 -8.03
N SER A 25 -17.65 -14.31 -8.31
CA SER A 25 -17.94 -14.74 -9.69
C SER A 25 -19.18 -14.08 -10.31
N GLY A 26 -19.80 -13.10 -9.64
CA GLY A 26 -20.97 -12.36 -10.12
C GLY A 26 -22.32 -12.96 -9.69
N GLY A 27 -22.30 -13.98 -8.84
CA GLY A 27 -23.50 -14.62 -8.31
C GLY A 27 -24.34 -13.71 -7.41
N ILE A 28 -25.61 -14.11 -7.23
CA ILE A 28 -26.54 -13.51 -6.27
C ILE A 28 -26.89 -14.60 -5.25
N LEU A 29 -26.81 -14.27 -3.96
CA LEU A 29 -27.17 -15.19 -2.89
C LEU A 29 -28.69 -15.41 -2.85
N ARG A 30 -29.08 -16.51 -2.22
CA ARG A 30 -30.48 -16.82 -1.96
C ARG A 30 -30.75 -16.91 -0.47
N ASP A 31 -31.93 -16.47 -0.06
CA ASP A 31 -32.42 -16.61 1.31
C ASP A 31 -32.92 -18.04 1.59
N SER A 32 -33.40 -18.28 2.81
CA SER A 32 -33.97 -19.59 3.20
C SER A 32 -35.23 -19.97 2.44
N GLU A 33 -35.90 -19.03 1.77
CA GLU A 33 -37.07 -19.27 0.91
C GLU A 33 -36.66 -19.46 -0.56
N GLY A 34 -35.36 -19.42 -0.87
CA GLY A 34 -34.82 -19.58 -2.22
C GLY A 34 -34.95 -18.32 -3.10
N LYS A 35 -35.39 -17.19 -2.54
CA LYS A 35 -35.50 -15.91 -3.25
C LYS A 35 -34.13 -15.22 -3.27
N ARG A 36 -33.93 -14.35 -4.26
CA ARG A 36 -32.67 -13.60 -4.43
C ARG A 36 -32.49 -12.58 -3.30
N ASP A 37 -31.40 -12.71 -2.56
CA ASP A 37 -31.03 -11.81 -1.47
C ASP A 37 -30.01 -10.76 -1.96
N PHE A 38 -30.53 -9.66 -2.50
CA PHE A 38 -29.70 -8.55 -2.98
C PHE A 38 -29.00 -7.81 -1.84
N ALA A 39 -29.65 -7.68 -0.69
CA ALA A 39 -29.10 -6.93 0.43
C ALA A 39 -27.86 -7.63 1.01
N ARG A 40 -27.93 -8.96 1.20
CA ARG A 40 -26.78 -9.76 1.64
C ARG A 40 -25.69 -9.82 0.57
N THR A 41 -26.07 -9.96 -0.70
CA THR A 41 -25.12 -9.96 -1.81
C THR A 41 -24.33 -8.64 -1.87
N GLU A 42 -24.99 -7.47 -1.76
CA GLU A 42 -24.31 -6.17 -1.79
C GLU A 42 -23.40 -5.98 -0.58
N LYS A 43 -23.82 -6.41 0.63
CA LYS A 43 -22.94 -6.37 1.81
C LYS A 43 -21.67 -7.19 1.62
N ILE A 44 -21.77 -8.39 1.03
CA ILE A 44 -20.59 -9.20 0.73
C ILE A 44 -19.73 -8.56 -0.35
N ARG A 45 -20.33 -7.96 -1.39
CA ARG A 45 -19.58 -7.21 -2.40
C ARG A 45 -18.81 -6.04 -1.81
N GLU A 46 -19.44 -5.27 -0.94
CA GLU A 46 -18.80 -4.15 -0.24
C GLU A 46 -17.63 -4.63 0.63
N GLU A 47 -17.83 -5.70 1.42
CA GLU A 47 -16.76 -6.28 2.24
C GLU A 47 -15.62 -6.85 1.38
N ILE A 48 -15.92 -7.50 0.24
CA ILE A 48 -14.91 -7.96 -0.72
C ILE A 48 -14.12 -6.77 -1.27
N ARG A 49 -14.80 -5.72 -1.75
CA ARG A 49 -14.15 -4.51 -2.29
C ARG A 49 -13.25 -3.86 -1.23
N LEU A 50 -13.74 -3.76 0.00
CA LEU A 50 -12.98 -3.20 1.11
C LEU A 50 -11.72 -4.03 1.40
N ARG A 51 -11.84 -5.35 1.50
CA ARG A 51 -10.69 -6.25 1.74
C ARG A 51 -9.69 -6.23 0.59
N ASP A 52 -10.16 -6.21 -0.65
CA ASP A 52 -9.29 -6.15 -1.83
C ASP A 52 -8.52 -4.83 -1.84
N TRP A 53 -9.19 -3.70 -1.55
CA TRP A 53 -8.54 -2.39 -1.41
C TRP A 53 -7.53 -2.36 -0.24
N GLU A 54 -7.90 -2.89 0.93
CA GLU A 54 -7.00 -2.97 2.10
C GLU A 54 -5.73 -3.78 1.78
N LYS A 55 -5.90 -4.93 1.13
CA LYS A 55 -4.80 -5.79 0.69
C LYS A 55 -3.90 -5.09 -0.31
N GLU A 56 -4.47 -4.35 -1.24
CA GLU A 56 -3.72 -3.59 -2.23
C GLU A 56 -2.89 -2.48 -1.58
N VAL A 57 -3.50 -1.66 -0.71
CA VAL A 57 -2.81 -0.60 0.03
C VAL A 57 -1.68 -1.18 0.88
N GLN A 58 -1.92 -2.29 1.58
CA GLN A 58 -0.89 -2.97 2.38
C GLN A 58 0.24 -3.48 1.49
N SER A 59 -0.07 -4.13 0.37
CA SER A 59 0.92 -4.64 -0.59
C SER A 59 1.80 -3.53 -1.16
N ARG A 60 1.22 -2.35 -1.44
CA ARG A 60 1.96 -1.17 -1.91
C ARG A 60 2.96 -0.68 -0.84
N TRP A 61 2.52 -0.61 0.42
CA TRP A 61 3.38 -0.21 1.53
C TRP A 61 4.52 -1.22 1.77
N ASP A 62 4.21 -2.51 1.73
CA ASP A 62 5.20 -3.58 1.91
C ASP A 62 6.24 -3.56 0.77
N ALA A 63 5.81 -3.29 -0.47
CA ALA A 63 6.71 -3.14 -1.61
C ALA A 63 7.62 -1.91 -1.46
N TYR A 64 7.10 -0.80 -0.95
CA TYR A 64 7.88 0.40 -0.64
C TYR A 64 8.95 0.14 0.43
N GLU A 65 8.59 -0.50 1.54
CA GLU A 65 9.57 -0.86 2.58
C GLU A 65 10.62 -1.85 2.08
N ARG A 66 10.21 -2.83 1.25
CA ARG A 66 11.15 -3.77 0.62
C ARG A 66 12.17 -3.05 -0.27
N ARG A 67 11.71 -2.16 -1.16
CA ARG A 67 12.60 -1.37 -2.03
C ARG A 67 13.54 -0.47 -1.24
N TRP A 68 13.06 0.09 -0.12
CA TRP A 68 13.94 0.81 0.81
C TRP A 68 15.05 -0.09 1.37
N ALA A 69 14.70 -1.30 1.82
CA ALA A 69 15.68 -2.24 2.33
C ALA A 69 16.67 -2.70 1.26
N GLU A 70 16.25 -2.81 0.00
CA GLU A 70 17.10 -3.12 -1.15
C GLU A 70 18.05 -1.96 -1.47
N LEU A 71 17.56 -0.72 -1.49
CA LEU A 71 18.36 0.49 -1.73
C LEU A 71 19.51 0.63 -0.71
N GLN A 72 19.26 0.35 0.57
CA GLN A 72 20.29 0.40 1.61
C GLN A 72 21.40 -0.64 1.42
N ARG A 73 21.14 -1.71 0.66
CA ARG A 73 22.11 -2.77 0.35
C ARG A 73 22.90 -2.51 -0.93
N LYS A 74 22.46 -1.58 -1.78
CA LYS A 74 23.15 -1.23 -3.03
C LYS A 74 24.48 -0.52 -2.78
N GLY A 75 25.46 -0.80 -3.64
CA GLY A 75 26.76 -0.13 -3.66
C GLY A 75 26.66 1.35 -4.05
N ALA A 76 27.74 2.10 -3.80
CA ALA A 76 27.86 3.46 -4.29
C ALA A 76 27.98 3.47 -5.83
N GLU A 77 27.47 4.52 -6.49
CA GLU A 77 27.54 4.75 -7.95
C GLU A 77 26.69 3.83 -8.83
N GLU A 78 25.83 3.00 -8.24
CA GLU A 78 24.87 2.14 -8.97
C GLU A 78 23.39 2.55 -8.76
N ILE A 79 23.15 3.70 -8.12
CA ILE A 79 21.80 4.16 -7.78
C ILE A 79 21.32 5.15 -8.84
N SER A 80 20.20 4.83 -9.47
CA SER A 80 19.46 5.71 -10.37
C SER A 80 18.23 6.31 -9.69
N PHE A 81 17.58 7.28 -10.33
CA PHE A 81 16.31 7.83 -9.85
C PHE A 81 15.25 6.76 -9.61
N ASN A 82 15.23 5.73 -10.45
CA ASN A 82 14.24 4.65 -10.41
C ASN A 82 14.47 3.65 -9.26
N ASP A 83 15.69 3.60 -8.74
CA ASP A 83 16.02 2.77 -7.58
C ASP A 83 15.49 3.35 -6.29
N ILE A 84 15.28 4.67 -6.26
CA ILE A 84 14.76 5.35 -5.08
C ILE A 84 13.26 5.02 -4.96
N PRO A 85 12.85 4.45 -3.81
CA PRO A 85 11.45 4.19 -3.52
C PRO A 85 10.76 5.50 -3.15
N TRP A 86 10.36 6.26 -4.16
CA TRP A 86 9.57 7.46 -4.00
C TRP A 86 8.22 7.15 -3.33
N PRO A 87 7.73 7.98 -2.41
CA PRO A 87 6.49 7.75 -1.69
C PRO A 87 5.28 8.16 -2.54
N VAL A 88 5.14 7.58 -3.72
CA VAL A 88 4.04 7.86 -4.66
C VAL A 88 3.52 6.55 -5.24
N HIS A 89 2.22 6.53 -5.51
CA HIS A 89 1.62 5.45 -6.27
C HIS A 89 1.71 5.76 -7.75
N ILE A 90 2.52 4.98 -8.47
CA ILE A 90 2.48 4.94 -9.92
C ILE A 90 1.42 3.92 -10.35
N GLY A 91 0.47 4.35 -11.17
CA GLY A 91 -0.58 3.47 -11.68
C GLY A 91 0.00 2.31 -12.50
N GLU A 92 -0.80 1.28 -12.75
CA GLU A 92 -0.38 0.01 -13.38
C GLU A 92 0.31 0.18 -14.75
N SER A 93 0.01 1.26 -15.46
CA SER A 93 0.59 1.56 -16.78
C SER A 93 2.03 2.09 -16.73
N ALA A 94 2.49 2.57 -15.57
CA ALA A 94 3.83 3.13 -15.39
C ALA A 94 4.76 2.14 -14.69
N ARG A 95 5.93 1.91 -15.29
CA ARG A 95 6.96 1.02 -14.71
C ARG A 95 7.75 1.68 -13.58
N HIS A 96 7.93 3.00 -13.67
CA HIS A 96 8.73 3.79 -12.73
C HIS A 96 8.07 5.15 -12.49
N ALA A 97 8.38 5.75 -11.34
CA ALA A 97 7.98 7.12 -11.03
C ALA A 97 8.81 8.10 -11.85
N ALA A 98 8.19 9.18 -12.28
CA ALA A 98 8.84 10.34 -12.83
C ALA A 98 8.86 11.47 -11.79
N LEU A 99 9.74 12.46 -11.99
CA LEU A 99 9.79 13.65 -11.13
C LEU A 99 8.44 14.39 -11.09
N SER A 100 7.68 14.37 -12.19
CA SER A 100 6.33 14.95 -12.28
C SER A 100 5.30 14.27 -11.37
N ASP A 101 5.55 13.02 -10.98
CA ASP A 101 4.63 12.27 -10.12
C ASP A 101 4.78 12.66 -8.65
N LEU A 102 5.91 13.28 -8.27
CA LEU A 102 6.24 13.71 -6.91
C LEU A 102 5.50 14.98 -6.50
N THR A 103 4.20 15.01 -6.74
CA THR A 103 3.31 16.08 -6.31
C THR A 103 2.92 15.92 -4.84
N LEU A 104 2.60 17.04 -4.19
CA LEU A 104 2.13 17.06 -2.80
C LEU A 104 0.95 16.10 -2.58
N GLY A 105 -0.03 16.11 -3.48
CA GLY A 105 -1.22 15.27 -3.38
C GLY A 105 -0.91 13.77 -3.50
N ASN A 106 -0.03 13.37 -4.43
CA ASN A 106 0.35 11.98 -4.58
C ASN A 106 1.12 11.45 -3.37
N ILE A 107 2.04 12.27 -2.84
CA ILE A 107 2.85 11.92 -1.68
C ILE A 107 2.01 11.82 -0.42
N GLU A 108 1.15 12.82 -0.15
CA GLU A 108 0.24 12.80 1.00
C GLU A 108 -0.70 11.60 0.94
N THR A 109 -1.27 11.34 -0.23
CA THR A 109 -2.16 10.19 -0.47
C THR A 109 -1.43 8.89 -0.15
N PHE A 110 -0.26 8.66 -0.72
CA PHE A 110 0.53 7.45 -0.48
C PHE A 110 0.87 7.26 1.01
N LEU A 111 1.32 8.32 1.68
CA LEU A 111 1.73 8.23 3.09
C LEU A 111 0.54 7.97 4.02
N THR A 112 -0.66 8.45 3.68
CA THR A 112 -1.85 8.39 4.53
C THR A 112 -2.84 7.28 4.19
N GLU A 113 -2.82 6.73 2.97
CA GLU A 113 -3.74 5.65 2.55
C GLU A 113 -3.66 4.44 3.48
N GLY A 114 -2.46 4.00 3.84
CA GLY A 114 -2.26 2.87 4.77
C GLY A 114 -2.79 3.10 6.18
N LEU A 115 -3.13 4.34 6.55
CA LEU A 115 -3.73 4.65 7.85
C LEU A 115 -5.24 4.35 7.88
N LYS A 116 -5.87 4.21 6.71
CA LYS A 116 -7.30 3.91 6.56
C LYS A 116 -7.59 2.40 6.63
N VAL A 117 -6.56 1.54 6.57
CA VAL A 117 -6.70 0.09 6.67
C VAL A 117 -7.13 -0.31 8.08
N ARG A 118 -8.13 -1.21 8.21
CA ARG A 118 -8.61 -1.68 9.51
C ARG A 118 -7.47 -2.33 10.31
N GLY A 119 -7.40 -2.00 11.60
CA GLY A 119 -6.36 -2.53 12.49
C GLY A 119 -5.00 -1.83 12.39
N CYS A 120 -4.85 -0.80 11.55
CA CYS A 120 -3.64 0.03 11.54
C CYS A 120 -3.47 0.72 12.90
N LYS A 121 -2.34 0.47 13.56
CA LYS A 121 -2.00 1.04 14.87
C LYS A 121 -1.14 2.30 14.79
N VAL A 122 -0.64 2.62 13.60
CA VAL A 122 0.24 3.76 13.37
C VAL A 122 -0.61 5.01 13.22
N SER A 123 -0.34 6.04 14.01
CA SER A 123 -0.99 7.34 13.86
C SER A 123 -0.42 8.13 12.67
N ARG A 124 -1.20 9.08 12.16
CA ARG A 124 -0.71 10.04 11.14
C ARG A 124 0.56 10.76 11.57
N LYS A 125 0.64 11.17 12.84
CA LYS A 125 1.81 11.85 13.41
C LYS A 125 3.06 10.96 13.38
N GLU A 126 2.93 9.68 13.76
CA GLU A 126 4.05 8.72 13.73
C GLU A 126 4.49 8.40 12.30
N ARG A 127 3.55 8.29 11.37
CA ARG A 127 3.82 8.09 9.94
C ARG A 127 4.62 9.24 9.34
N ILE A 128 4.22 10.48 9.61
CA ILE A 128 4.95 11.67 9.14
C ILE A 128 6.32 11.75 9.81
N ARG A 129 6.40 11.54 11.14
CA ARG A 129 7.68 11.58 11.87
C ARG A 129 8.69 10.55 11.35
N SER A 130 8.26 9.31 11.11
CA SER A 130 9.13 8.27 10.57
C SER A 130 9.57 8.59 9.13
N SER A 131 8.69 9.16 8.32
CA SER A 131 9.01 9.62 6.96
C SER A 131 10.02 10.77 6.99
N LEU A 132 9.85 11.77 7.86
CA LEU A 132 10.81 12.87 8.07
C LEU A 132 12.19 12.36 8.45
N LEU A 133 12.27 11.41 9.38
CA LEU A 133 13.55 10.83 9.80
C LEU A 133 14.25 10.02 8.71
N ARG A 134 13.50 9.53 7.73
CA ARG A 134 14.02 8.80 6.56
C ARG A 134 14.51 9.77 5.49
N TRP A 135 13.68 10.76 5.15
CA TRP A 135 13.94 11.77 4.12
C TRP A 135 14.74 12.97 4.62
N HIS A 136 15.30 12.91 5.83
CA HIS A 136 16.08 14.00 6.40
C HIS A 136 17.27 14.39 5.49
N PRO A 137 17.53 15.69 5.26
CA PRO A 137 18.56 16.16 4.33
C PRO A 137 19.94 15.51 4.54
N ASP A 138 20.36 15.35 5.79
CA ASP A 138 21.64 14.71 6.15
C ASP A 138 21.81 13.30 5.55
N LYS A 139 20.79 12.45 5.68
CA LYS A 139 20.80 11.09 5.13
C LYS A 139 20.66 11.10 3.61
N MET A 140 19.88 12.03 3.09
CA MET A 140 19.61 12.13 1.66
C MET A 140 20.83 12.65 0.90
N THR A 141 21.63 13.55 1.49
CA THR A 141 22.91 14.00 0.90
C THR A 141 23.87 12.82 0.66
N ALA A 142 23.97 11.91 1.64
CA ALA A 142 24.78 10.70 1.48
C ALA A 142 24.24 9.77 0.37
N LEU A 143 22.92 9.74 0.14
CA LEU A 143 22.31 8.99 -0.95
C LEU A 143 22.60 9.66 -2.31
N VAL A 144 22.43 10.98 -2.43
CA VAL A 144 22.67 11.75 -3.66
C VAL A 144 24.11 11.56 -4.14
N ASN A 145 25.08 11.52 -3.23
CA ASN A 145 26.49 11.28 -3.59
C ASN A 145 26.74 9.89 -4.21
N LYS A 146 25.85 8.92 -3.96
CA LYS A 146 25.91 7.57 -4.54
C LYS A 146 25.10 7.42 -5.83
N VAL A 147 24.36 8.45 -6.23
CA VAL A 147 23.53 8.44 -7.44
C VAL A 147 24.39 8.73 -8.66
N VAL A 148 24.07 8.07 -9.77
CA VAL A 148 24.70 8.33 -11.08
C VAL A 148 24.57 9.81 -11.46
N GLU A 149 25.63 10.40 -12.01
CA GLU A 149 25.70 11.86 -12.22
C GLU A 149 24.51 12.39 -13.06
N SER A 150 24.03 11.62 -14.03
CA SER A 150 22.88 12.00 -14.88
C SER A 150 21.59 12.25 -14.09
N ASP A 151 21.40 11.54 -12.97
CA ASP A 151 20.14 11.52 -12.22
C ASP A 151 20.23 12.37 -10.95
N ARG A 152 21.43 12.87 -10.59
CA ARG A 152 21.64 13.61 -9.32
C ARG A 152 20.72 14.81 -9.18
N LYS A 153 20.52 15.56 -10.26
CA LYS A 153 19.62 16.71 -10.27
C LYS A 153 18.17 16.29 -10.00
N ASP A 154 17.66 15.31 -10.76
CA ASP A 154 16.28 14.84 -10.63
C ASP A 154 16.03 14.23 -9.26
N VAL A 155 17.01 13.48 -8.72
CA VAL A 155 16.93 12.94 -7.36
C VAL A 155 16.91 14.05 -6.31
N SER A 156 17.77 15.07 -6.43
CA SER A 156 17.79 16.20 -5.51
C SER A 156 16.46 16.98 -5.52
N ASP A 157 15.92 17.22 -6.72
CA ASP A 157 14.64 17.90 -6.91
C ASP A 157 13.49 17.05 -6.33
N GLY A 158 13.52 15.73 -6.53
CA GLY A 158 12.55 14.80 -5.96
C GLY A 158 12.61 14.71 -4.44
N ILE A 159 13.81 14.66 -3.85
CA ILE A 159 13.99 14.71 -2.38
C ILE A 159 13.38 16.00 -1.84
N SER A 160 13.66 17.13 -2.50
CA SER A 160 13.13 18.44 -2.10
C SER A 160 11.60 18.47 -2.12
N ALA A 161 10.97 17.84 -3.13
CA ALA A 161 9.52 17.70 -3.20
C ALA A 161 8.95 16.86 -2.04
N VAL A 162 9.59 15.74 -1.69
CA VAL A 162 9.18 14.89 -0.56
C VAL A 162 9.35 15.61 0.78
N VAL A 163 10.49 16.25 1.01
CA VAL A 163 10.75 16.99 2.25
C VAL A 163 9.74 18.11 2.43
N ARG A 164 9.43 18.85 1.37
CA ARG A 164 8.41 19.92 1.40
C ARG A 164 7.02 19.39 1.75
N CYS A 165 6.68 18.16 1.37
CA CYS A 165 5.41 17.53 1.74
C CYS A 165 5.34 17.14 3.22
N LEU A 166 6.49 16.95 3.87
CA LEU A 166 6.59 16.44 5.23
C LEU A 166 6.72 17.54 6.30
N GLN A 167 6.95 18.79 5.90
CA GLN A 167 7.03 19.98 6.75
C GLN A 167 5.64 20.58 7.00
#